data_AF-A0A1A2RAQ1-F1
#
_entry.id   AF-A0A1A2RAQ1-F1
#
_cell.length_a   1.000
_cell.length_b   1.000
_cell.length_c   1.000
_cell.angle_alpha   90.00
_cell.angle_beta   90.00
_cell.angle_gamma   90.00
#
_symmetry.space_group_name_H-M   'P 1'
#
loop_
_entity.id
_entity.type
_entity.pdbx_description
1 polymer ?
#
loop_
_entity_poly.entity_id
_entity_poly.type
_entity_poly.pdbx_seq_one_letter_code
_entity_poly.pdbx_strand_id
1 'polypeptide(L)'
;GGALRVAQELEGGEGPLVRTWERAPLQALARLHMLAAADLADEDRLGRPRADAEVQARLALLADIVGGRTQVPAPVLAAVAHGELLTLKPFGSSDGVVARAVARLVTIATGLDPHGLGVPEVSWMRQPAAYRDAAQKFGEGTPEGVGAWLVLCCRAMKAGAQEAVSIADSMSNR
;
A
#
# COMPACT_ATOMS: atom_id res chain seq x y z
N GLY A 1 -6.33 -12.25 11.83
CA GLY A 1 -6.49 -10.80 12.09
C GLY A 1 -6.64 -10.05 10.77
N GLY A 2 -7.05 -8.78 10.78
CA GLY A 2 -7.38 -8.02 9.57
C GLY A 2 -6.28 -7.97 8.49
N ALA A 3 -5.00 -7.93 8.88
CA ALA A 3 -3.88 -7.99 7.93
C ALA A 3 -3.85 -9.29 7.10
N LEU A 4 -4.26 -10.43 7.68
CA LEU A 4 -4.31 -11.71 6.96
C LEU A 4 -5.45 -11.72 5.92
N ARG A 5 -6.62 -11.17 6.27
CA ARG A 5 -7.75 -11.04 5.34
C ARG A 5 -7.39 -10.16 4.15
N VAL A 6 -6.67 -9.07 4.40
CA VAL A 6 -6.14 -8.20 3.35
C VAL A 6 -5.11 -8.91 2.48
N ALA A 7 -4.19 -9.69 3.07
CA ALA A 7 -3.21 -10.45 2.31
C ALA A 7 -3.88 -11.47 1.37
N GLN A 8 -4.91 -12.19 1.85
CA GLN A 8 -5.69 -13.14 1.05
C GLN A 8 -6.43 -12.47 -0.12
N GLU A 9 -6.97 -11.25 0.08
CA GLU A 9 -7.66 -10.51 -0.97
C GLU A 9 -6.71 -10.06 -2.11
N LEU A 10 -5.40 -9.98 -1.84
CA LEU A 10 -4.37 -9.62 -2.81
C LEU A 10 -3.62 -10.83 -3.40
N GLU A 11 -3.88 -12.02 -2.88
CA GLU A 11 -3.15 -13.24 -3.23
C GLU A 11 -3.27 -13.56 -4.73
N GLY A 12 -2.15 -13.91 -5.35
CA GLY A 12 -2.07 -14.26 -6.77
C GLY A 12 -2.20 -13.10 -7.75
N GLY A 13 -2.59 -11.90 -7.31
CA GLY A 13 -2.61 -10.68 -8.12
C GLY A 13 -3.66 -10.60 -9.24
N GLU A 14 -4.56 -11.58 -9.34
CA GLU A 14 -5.62 -11.65 -10.37
C GLU A 14 -7.04 -11.44 -9.79
N GLY A 15 -7.10 -11.14 -8.49
CA GLY A 15 -8.34 -11.00 -7.74
C GLY A 15 -9.23 -9.83 -8.20
N PRO A 16 -10.53 -9.85 -7.86
CA PRO A 16 -11.47 -8.77 -8.19
C PRO A 16 -11.02 -7.39 -7.70
N LEU A 17 -10.30 -7.33 -6.58
CA LEU A 17 -9.84 -6.07 -5.99
C LEU A 17 -8.87 -5.30 -6.91
N VAL A 18 -8.03 -5.98 -7.69
CA VAL A 18 -7.11 -5.33 -8.64
C VAL A 18 -7.90 -4.59 -9.73
N ARG A 19 -8.94 -5.25 -10.29
CA ARG A 19 -9.83 -4.62 -11.28
C ARG A 19 -10.64 -3.46 -10.68
N THR A 20 -11.07 -3.60 -9.42
CA THR A 20 -11.75 -2.51 -8.70
C THR A 20 -10.81 -1.36 -8.44
N TRP A 21 -9.55 -1.62 -8.10
CA TRP A 21 -8.54 -0.58 -7.90
C TRP A 21 -8.34 0.27 -9.17
N GLU A 22 -8.25 -0.35 -10.33
CA GLU A 22 -8.08 0.36 -11.62
C GLU A 22 -9.29 1.22 -12.00
N ARG A 23 -10.51 0.81 -11.64
CA ARG A 23 -11.76 1.47 -12.08
C ARG A 23 -12.40 2.37 -11.02
N ALA A 24 -12.23 2.01 -9.76
CA ALA A 24 -12.85 2.64 -8.61
C ALA A 24 -11.92 2.59 -7.38
N PRO A 25 -10.78 3.33 -7.40
CA PRO A 25 -9.78 3.30 -6.32
C PRO A 25 -10.37 3.54 -4.93
N LEU A 26 -11.31 4.48 -4.79
CA LEU A 26 -11.97 4.77 -3.51
C LEU A 26 -12.78 3.59 -2.96
N GLN A 27 -13.41 2.81 -3.84
CA GLN A 27 -14.13 1.59 -3.44
C GLN A 27 -13.15 0.49 -3.01
N ALA A 28 -12.02 0.36 -3.70
CA ALA A 28 -10.96 -0.56 -3.29
C ALA A 28 -10.36 -0.19 -1.92
N LEU A 29 -10.14 1.10 -1.64
CA LEU A 29 -9.70 1.58 -0.32
C LEU A 29 -10.70 1.25 0.78
N ALA A 30 -12.00 1.50 0.54
CA ALA A 30 -13.05 1.15 1.48
C ALA A 30 -13.07 -0.36 1.76
N ARG A 31 -12.96 -1.19 0.72
CA ARG A 31 -12.88 -2.66 0.83
C ARG A 31 -11.68 -3.13 1.65
N LEU A 32 -10.50 -2.59 1.37
CA LEU A 32 -9.30 -2.87 2.14
C LEU A 32 -9.47 -2.53 3.62
N HIS A 33 -10.03 -1.36 3.93
CA HIS A 33 -10.28 -0.98 5.32
C HIS A 33 -11.31 -1.89 6.01
N MET A 34 -12.42 -2.25 5.33
CA MET A 34 -13.39 -3.20 5.88
C MET A 34 -12.73 -4.52 6.29
N LEU A 35 -11.82 -5.05 5.46
CA LEU A 35 -11.07 -6.27 5.78
C LEU A 35 -10.06 -6.05 6.92
N ALA A 36 -9.34 -4.92 6.89
CA ALA A 36 -8.25 -4.60 7.81
C ALA A 36 -8.73 -4.26 9.22
N ALA A 37 -9.90 -3.62 9.34
CA ALA A 37 -10.47 -3.14 10.60
C ALA A 37 -11.67 -3.98 11.09
N ALA A 38 -12.03 -5.05 10.37
CA ALA A 38 -13.02 -6.01 10.86
C ALA A 38 -12.65 -6.48 12.27
N ASP A 39 -13.63 -6.40 13.18
CA ASP A 39 -13.54 -6.71 14.61
C ASP A 39 -12.71 -5.69 15.44
N LEU A 40 -12.28 -4.56 14.86
CA LEU A 40 -11.47 -3.53 15.52
C LEU A 40 -12.10 -2.14 15.51
N ALA A 41 -12.97 -1.85 14.55
CA ALA A 41 -13.66 -0.57 14.42
C ALA A 41 -15.18 -0.76 14.53
N ASP A 42 -15.88 0.30 14.91
CA ASP A 42 -17.34 0.34 14.91
C ASP A 42 -17.88 0.05 13.50
N GLU A 43 -18.96 -0.73 13.42
CA GLU A 43 -19.52 -1.21 12.15
C GLU A 43 -19.91 -0.06 11.21
N ASP A 44 -20.39 1.06 11.77
CA ASP A 44 -20.74 2.27 11.05
C ASP A 44 -19.52 3.07 10.55
N ARG A 45 -18.31 2.72 10.95
CA ARG A 45 -17.05 3.35 10.49
C ARG A 45 -16.29 2.48 9.49
N LEU A 46 -16.68 1.21 9.31
CA LEU A 46 -16.00 0.29 8.40
C LEU A 46 -16.08 0.78 6.95
N GLY A 47 -14.91 1.06 6.38
CA GLY A 47 -14.76 1.45 4.98
C GLY A 47 -15.10 2.92 4.72
N ARG A 48 -15.35 3.70 5.78
CA ARG A 48 -15.69 5.12 5.67
C ARG A 48 -14.50 5.98 6.09
N PRO A 49 -13.89 6.74 5.16
CA PRO A 49 -12.91 7.74 5.54
C PRO A 49 -13.51 8.76 6.51
N ARG A 50 -12.66 9.38 7.33
CA ARG A 50 -13.02 10.49 8.22
C ARG A 50 -13.69 11.60 7.41
N ALA A 51 -14.74 12.20 7.99
CA ALA A 51 -15.49 13.32 7.41
C ALA A 51 -14.71 14.64 7.53
N ASP A 52 -13.50 14.65 6.97
CA ASP A 52 -12.56 15.76 6.96
C ASP A 52 -12.35 16.18 5.50
N ALA A 53 -12.52 17.48 5.20
CA ALA A 53 -12.49 17.99 3.84
C ALA A 53 -11.11 17.82 3.18
N GLU A 54 -10.03 17.92 3.96
CA GLU A 54 -8.67 17.67 3.47
C GLU A 54 -8.51 16.18 3.12
N VAL A 55 -8.95 15.28 4.00
CA VAL A 55 -8.92 13.83 3.73
C VAL A 55 -9.68 13.48 2.45
N GLN A 56 -10.87 14.04 2.25
CA GLN A 56 -11.66 13.80 1.05
C GLN A 56 -10.96 14.29 -0.22
N ALA A 57 -10.41 15.52 -0.19
CA ALA A 57 -9.69 16.10 -1.33
C ALA A 57 -8.42 15.31 -1.68
N ARG A 58 -7.65 14.89 -0.66
CA ARG A 58 -6.43 14.10 -0.84
C ARG A 58 -6.71 12.71 -1.41
N LEU A 59 -7.76 12.04 -0.93
CA LEU A 59 -8.18 10.73 -1.46
C LEU A 59 -8.68 10.83 -2.91
N ALA A 60 -9.42 11.88 -3.25
CA ALA A 60 -9.85 12.13 -4.62
C ALA A 60 -8.63 12.34 -5.55
N LEU A 61 -7.67 13.16 -5.15
CA LEU A 61 -6.43 13.36 -5.90
C LEU A 61 -5.65 12.05 -6.09
N LEU A 62 -5.53 11.24 -5.04
CA LEU A 62 -4.88 9.94 -5.14
C LEU A 62 -5.62 9.03 -6.14
N ALA A 63 -6.96 9.00 -6.08
CA ALA A 63 -7.79 8.21 -6.99
C ALA A 63 -7.61 8.65 -8.46
N ASP A 64 -7.52 9.96 -8.72
CA ASP A 64 -7.27 10.48 -10.06
C ASP A 64 -5.89 10.10 -10.60
N ILE A 65 -4.85 10.13 -9.74
CA ILE A 65 -3.48 9.76 -10.13
C ILE A 65 -3.40 8.26 -10.48
N VAL A 66 -4.03 7.40 -9.68
CA VAL A 66 -3.93 5.93 -9.85
C VAL A 66 -4.92 5.38 -10.87
N GLY A 67 -6.09 6.01 -11.04
CA GLY A 67 -7.08 5.66 -12.06
C GLY A 67 -6.78 6.29 -13.44
N GLY A 68 -5.94 7.33 -13.47
CA GLY A 68 -5.47 7.96 -14.70
C GLY A 68 -4.33 7.21 -15.38
N ARG A 69 -4.07 7.54 -16.66
CA ARG A 69 -2.85 7.10 -17.37
C ARG A 69 -1.64 7.90 -16.87
N THR A 70 -1.14 7.56 -15.69
CA THR A 70 0.10 8.12 -15.16
C THR A 70 1.33 7.56 -15.90
N GLN A 71 2.34 8.41 -16.12
CA GLN A 71 3.65 8.03 -16.65
C GLN A 71 4.70 7.86 -15.52
N VAL A 72 4.26 7.97 -14.27
CA VAL A 72 5.14 7.82 -13.10
C VAL A 72 5.61 6.37 -13.01
N PRO A 73 6.91 6.11 -12.80
CA PRO A 73 7.40 4.75 -12.59
C PRO A 73 6.66 4.05 -11.44
N ALA A 74 6.24 2.80 -11.68
CA ALA A 74 5.53 1.96 -10.72
C ALA A 74 6.06 2.03 -9.26
N PRO A 75 7.38 1.89 -8.99
CA PRO A 75 7.87 1.95 -7.61
C PRO A 75 7.70 3.34 -6.96
N VAL A 76 7.74 4.42 -7.75
CA VAL A 76 7.50 5.77 -7.25
C VAL A 76 6.02 5.94 -6.90
N LEU A 77 5.12 5.50 -7.79
CA LEU A 77 3.68 5.55 -7.54
C LEU A 77 3.30 4.75 -6.29
N ALA A 78 3.85 3.54 -6.13
CA ALA A 78 3.60 2.69 -4.96
C ALA A 78 4.08 3.35 -3.68
N ALA A 79 5.29 3.95 -3.69
CA ALA A 79 5.84 4.64 -2.54
C ALA A 79 5.03 5.90 -2.16
N VAL A 80 4.59 6.70 -3.13
CA VAL A 80 3.77 7.89 -2.87
C VAL A 80 2.40 7.49 -2.32
N ALA A 81 1.70 6.55 -2.94
CA ALA A 81 0.39 6.08 -2.46
C ALA A 81 0.48 5.48 -1.04
N HIS A 82 1.58 4.76 -0.77
CA HIS A 82 1.86 4.21 0.55
C HIS A 82 2.08 5.31 1.60
N GLY A 83 3.00 6.24 1.32
CA GLY A 83 3.30 7.35 2.24
C GLY A 83 2.05 8.18 2.51
N GLU A 84 1.29 8.47 1.45
CA GLU A 84 0.07 9.25 1.49
C GLU A 84 -0.95 8.70 2.48
N LEU A 85 -1.33 7.45 2.32
CA LEU A 85 -2.35 6.83 3.18
C LEU A 85 -1.84 6.65 4.61
N LEU A 86 -0.54 6.40 4.77
CA LEU A 86 0.09 6.21 6.06
C LEU A 86 0.16 7.50 6.89
N THR A 87 0.36 8.65 6.24
CA THR A 87 0.39 9.97 6.89
C THR A 87 -0.98 10.61 7.03
N LEU A 88 -1.83 10.49 6.00
CA LEU A 88 -3.18 11.06 5.98
C LEU A 88 -4.10 10.39 7.01
N LYS A 89 -3.89 9.09 7.25
CA LYS A 89 -4.72 8.25 8.14
C LYS A 89 -6.21 8.44 7.84
N PRO A 90 -6.64 8.12 6.60
CA PRO A 90 -7.98 8.46 6.14
C PRO A 90 -9.08 7.80 6.97
N PHE A 91 -8.85 6.63 7.58
CA PHE A 91 -9.88 5.93 8.35
C PHE A 91 -9.72 6.12 9.87
N GLY A 92 -8.49 6.31 10.35
CA GLY A 92 -8.15 6.46 11.77
C GLY A 92 -7.93 5.13 12.50
N SER A 93 -8.21 4.00 11.85
CA SER A 93 -7.94 2.65 12.31
C SER A 93 -7.37 1.81 11.18
N SER A 94 -6.44 0.91 11.48
CA SER A 94 -5.83 0.00 10.50
C SER A 94 -5.21 0.65 9.25
N ASP A 95 -5.02 1.99 9.22
CA ASP A 95 -4.48 2.71 8.07
C ASP A 95 -3.11 2.18 7.63
N GLY A 96 -2.26 1.77 8.58
CA GLY A 96 -0.97 1.18 8.23
C GLY A 96 -1.07 -0.15 7.47
N VAL A 97 -2.11 -0.95 7.70
CA VAL A 97 -2.39 -2.17 6.92
C VAL A 97 -2.88 -1.79 5.53
N VAL A 98 -3.83 -0.86 5.45
CA VAL A 98 -4.38 -0.36 4.18
C VAL A 98 -3.28 0.25 3.31
N ALA A 99 -2.40 1.07 3.89
CA ALA A 99 -1.34 1.76 3.16
C ALA A 99 -0.31 0.78 2.55
N ARG A 100 0.08 -0.28 3.28
CA ARG A 100 0.94 -1.34 2.74
C ARG A 100 0.24 -2.18 1.68
N ALA A 101 -1.04 -2.48 1.87
CA ALA A 101 -1.86 -3.19 0.91
C ALA A 101 -2.01 -2.41 -0.41
N VAL A 102 -2.17 -1.09 -0.33
CA VAL A 102 -2.21 -0.20 -1.51
C VAL A 102 -0.86 -0.16 -2.21
N ALA A 103 0.25 -0.13 -1.46
CA ALA A 103 1.58 -0.24 -2.07
C ALA A 103 1.67 -1.50 -2.95
N ARG A 104 1.18 -2.65 -2.45
CA ARG A 104 1.12 -3.92 -3.21
C ARG A 104 0.13 -3.89 -4.36
N LEU A 105 -1.05 -3.33 -4.18
CA LEU A 105 -2.02 -3.16 -5.27
C LEU A 105 -1.44 -2.37 -6.43
N VAL A 106 -0.71 -1.29 -6.14
CA VAL A 106 -0.04 -0.50 -7.17
C VAL A 106 1.01 -1.34 -7.88
N THR A 107 1.86 -2.09 -7.18
CA THR A 107 2.87 -2.93 -7.85
C THR A 107 2.25 -4.04 -8.69
N ILE A 108 1.12 -4.61 -8.26
CA ILE A 108 0.35 -5.61 -9.02
C ILE A 108 -0.26 -4.98 -10.27
N ALA A 109 -1.07 -3.93 -10.10
CA ALA A 109 -1.83 -3.31 -11.20
C ALA A 109 -0.92 -2.65 -12.26
N THR A 110 0.27 -2.19 -11.87
CA THR A 110 1.25 -1.64 -12.82
C THR A 110 2.10 -2.71 -13.51
N GLY A 111 1.94 -3.98 -13.13
CA GLY A 111 2.71 -5.10 -13.67
C GLY A 111 4.14 -5.22 -13.13
N LEU A 112 4.52 -4.42 -12.12
CA LEU A 112 5.84 -4.52 -11.48
C LEU A 112 6.01 -5.83 -10.70
N ASP A 113 4.94 -6.28 -10.04
CA ASP A 113 4.84 -7.55 -9.34
C ASP A 113 3.45 -8.16 -9.56
N PRO A 114 3.16 -8.67 -10.79
CA PRO A 114 1.81 -9.06 -11.20
C PRO A 114 1.17 -10.14 -10.32
N HIS A 115 1.97 -10.96 -9.66
CA HIS A 115 1.51 -12.04 -8.79
C HIS A 115 1.62 -11.71 -7.30
N GLY A 116 2.10 -10.50 -6.96
CA GLY A 116 2.27 -10.06 -5.58
C GLY A 116 3.24 -10.93 -4.78
N LEU A 117 4.32 -11.42 -5.39
CA LEU A 117 5.28 -12.32 -4.74
C LEU A 117 6.27 -11.58 -3.84
N GLY A 118 6.53 -10.30 -4.12
CA GLY A 118 7.40 -9.47 -3.31
C GLY A 118 6.81 -9.21 -1.92
N VAL A 119 7.68 -9.23 -0.90
CA VAL A 119 7.28 -8.99 0.50
C VAL A 119 8.06 -7.79 1.09
N PRO A 120 7.84 -6.55 0.58
CA PRO A 120 8.57 -5.37 1.04
C PRO A 120 8.37 -5.09 2.53
N GLU A 121 7.25 -5.53 3.11
CA GLU A 121 6.92 -5.33 4.51
C GLU A 121 7.94 -5.93 5.46
N VAL A 122 8.59 -7.04 5.08
CA VAL A 122 9.66 -7.65 5.90
C VAL A 122 10.77 -6.64 6.15
N SER A 123 11.14 -5.85 5.15
CA SER A 123 12.19 -4.84 5.27
C SER A 123 11.78 -3.72 6.24
N TRP A 124 10.53 -3.26 6.16
CA TRP A 124 10.01 -2.22 7.07
C TRP A 124 9.83 -2.72 8.50
N MET A 125 9.33 -3.95 8.67
CA MET A 125 9.04 -4.54 9.99
C MET A 125 10.31 -4.98 10.73
N ARG A 126 11.46 -5.11 10.06
CA ARG A 126 12.76 -5.27 10.73
C ARG A 126 13.18 -4.02 11.52
N GLN A 127 12.76 -2.83 11.09
CA GLN A 127 13.09 -1.55 11.74
C GLN A 127 11.85 -0.65 11.83
N PRO A 128 10.83 -1.04 12.62
CA PRO A 128 9.51 -0.41 12.56
C PRO A 128 9.50 1.03 13.07
N ALA A 129 10.43 1.40 13.95
CA ALA A 129 10.60 2.80 14.39
C ALA A 129 11.13 3.67 13.24
N ALA A 130 12.23 3.27 12.60
CA ALA A 130 12.80 3.99 11.46
C ALA A 130 11.82 4.11 10.29
N TYR A 131 11.00 3.08 10.05
CA TYR A 131 9.93 3.11 9.07
C TYR A 131 8.87 4.18 9.38
N ARG A 132 8.42 4.29 10.65
CA ARG A 132 7.46 5.33 11.06
C ARG A 132 8.07 6.72 10.99
N ASP A 133 9.33 6.88 11.39
CA ASP A 133 10.04 8.16 11.32
C ASP A 133 10.20 8.62 9.86
N ALA A 134 10.53 7.71 8.95
CA ALA A 134 10.61 8.01 7.52
C ALA A 134 9.25 8.42 6.94
N ALA A 135 8.17 7.75 7.34
CA ALA A 135 6.82 8.11 6.94
C ALA A 135 6.41 9.50 7.47
N GLN A 136 6.77 9.83 8.71
CA GLN A 136 6.52 11.17 9.25
C GLN A 136 7.26 12.24 8.45
N LYS A 137 8.54 12.03 8.14
CA LYS A 137 9.34 12.94 7.30
C LYS A 137 8.79 13.08 5.88
N PHE A 138 8.24 12.01 5.31
CA PHE A 138 7.49 12.10 4.05
C PHE A 138 6.29 13.04 4.18
N GLY A 139 5.54 12.94 5.27
CA GLY A 139 4.37 13.79 5.54
C GLY A 139 4.68 15.27 5.74
N GLU A 140 5.93 15.63 6.09
CA GLU A 140 6.39 17.02 6.14
C GLU A 140 6.52 17.65 4.73
N GLY A 141 6.55 16.84 3.67
CA GLY A 141 6.55 17.31 2.28
C GLY A 141 7.86 17.94 1.81
N THR A 142 8.94 17.85 2.61
CA THR A 142 10.26 18.35 2.21
C THR A 142 10.89 17.47 1.12
N PRO A 143 11.67 18.02 0.18
CA PRO A 143 12.37 17.23 -0.83
C PRO A 143 13.22 16.10 -0.23
N GLU A 144 13.89 16.37 0.90
CA GLU A 144 14.72 15.41 1.61
C GLU A 144 13.87 14.27 2.22
N GLY A 145 12.76 14.61 2.88
CA GLY A 145 11.86 13.65 3.50
C GLY A 145 11.19 12.74 2.46
N VAL A 146 10.69 13.34 1.38
CA VAL A 146 10.10 12.61 0.25
C VAL A 146 11.14 11.73 -0.43
N GLY A 147 12.31 12.27 -0.75
CA GLY A 147 13.39 11.50 -1.39
C GLY A 147 13.86 10.31 -0.56
N ALA A 148 14.06 10.51 0.75
CA ALA A 148 14.45 9.44 1.66
C ALA A 148 13.40 8.33 1.74
N TRP A 149 12.11 8.68 1.78
CA TRP A 149 11.01 7.72 1.77
C TRP A 149 10.94 6.91 0.47
N LEU A 150 11.02 7.58 -0.69
CA LEU A 150 11.04 6.90 -1.98
C LEU A 150 12.17 5.87 -2.06
N VAL A 151 13.39 6.25 -1.66
CA VAL A 151 14.55 5.35 -1.63
C VAL A 151 14.33 4.17 -0.66
N LEU A 152 13.75 4.43 0.51
CA LEU A 152 13.42 3.39 1.49
C LEU A 152 12.43 2.37 0.92
N CYS A 153 11.36 2.82 0.26
CA CYS A 153 10.38 1.94 -0.39
C CYS A 153 11.00 1.15 -1.55
N CYS A 154 11.80 1.78 -2.42
CA CYS A 154 12.49 1.10 -3.51
C CYS A 154 13.44 -0.01 -3.01
N ARG A 155 14.19 0.26 -1.93
CA ARG A 155 15.06 -0.75 -1.31
C ARG A 155 14.25 -1.92 -0.73
N ALA A 156 13.11 -1.63 -0.10
CA ALA A 156 12.22 -2.66 0.44
C ALA A 156 11.62 -3.54 -0.66
N MET A 157 11.16 -2.95 -1.77
CA MET A 157 10.66 -3.70 -2.94
C MET A 157 11.76 -4.58 -3.55
N LYS A 158 12.97 -4.04 -3.73
CA LYS A 158 14.12 -4.81 -4.22
C LYS A 158 14.43 -6.00 -3.30
N ALA A 159 14.51 -5.78 -2.00
CA ALA A 159 14.78 -6.84 -1.03
C ALA A 159 13.67 -7.90 -1.01
N GLY A 160 12.40 -7.49 -1.08
CA GLY A 160 11.26 -8.40 -1.18
C GLY A 160 11.30 -9.27 -2.43
N ALA A 161 11.68 -8.70 -3.58
CA ALA A 161 11.85 -9.45 -4.82
C ALA A 161 13.03 -10.45 -4.75
N GLN A 162 14.15 -10.06 -4.14
CA GLN A 162 15.30 -10.95 -3.96
C GLN A 162 14.97 -12.16 -3.08
N GLU A 163 14.20 -11.97 -2.01
CA GLU A 163 13.72 -13.06 -1.17
C GLU A 163 12.82 -14.03 -1.97
N ALA A 164 11.89 -13.50 -2.77
CA ALA A 164 11.00 -14.31 -3.60
C ALA A 164 11.79 -15.19 -4.61
N VAL A 165 12.82 -14.63 -5.24
CA VAL A 165 13.73 -15.38 -6.13
C VAL A 165 14.45 -16.50 -5.36
N SER A 166 15.00 -16.20 -4.18
CA SER A 166 15.70 -17.21 -3.37
C SER A 166 14.80 -18.37 -2.97
N ILE A 167 13.52 -18.11 -2.68
CA ILE A 167 12.53 -19.15 -2.36
C ILE A 167 12.27 -20.02 -3.60
N ALA A 168 12.02 -19.40 -4.76
CA ALA A 168 11.78 -20.12 -6.01
C ALA A 168 12.95 -21.04 -6.38
N ASP A 169 14.19 -20.54 -6.33
CA ASP A 169 15.39 -21.33 -6.62
C ASP A 169 15.55 -22.52 -5.66
N SER A 170 15.20 -22.34 -4.38
CA SER A 170 15.26 -23.42 -3.38
C SER A 170 14.22 -24.53 -3.61
N MET A 171 13.10 -24.22 -4.27
CA MET A 171 12.06 -25.18 -4.61
C MET A 171 12.36 -25.91 -5.92
N SER A 172 12.97 -25.23 -6.90
CA SER A 172 13.38 -25.85 -8.16
C SER A 172 14.58 -26.81 -8.03
N ASN A 173 15.37 -26.67 -6.97
CA ASN A 173 16.49 -27.57 -6.65
C ASN A 173 16.09 -28.77 -5.76
N ARG A 174 14.79 -29.01 -5.53
CA ARG A 174 14.26 -30.20 -4.84
C ARG A 174 13.61 -31.14 -5.83
#